data_AF-E6LR68-F1
#
_entry.id   AF-E6LR68-F1
#
_cell.length_a   1.000
_cell.length_b   1.000
_cell.length_c   1.000
_cell.angle_alpha   90.00
_cell.angle_beta   90.00
_cell.angle_gamma   90.00
#
_symmetry.space_group_name_H-M   'P 1'
#
loop_
_entity.id
_entity.type
_entity.pdbx_description
1 polymer ?
#
loop_
_entity_poly.entity_id
_entity_poly.type
_entity_poly.pdbx_seq_one_letter_code
_entity_poly.pdbx_strand_id
1 'polypeptide(L)' 'MKLPYGANEDNFKKCKKIVSKFTNDDKNLDEATLEIMNIAYSSGGDYSDEILLEYVKAYFKKAYFNW' A
#
# COMPACT_ATOMS: atom_id res chain seq x y z
N MET A 1 -12.44 6.41 6.15
CA MET A 1 -11.07 5.85 6.26
C MET A 1 -10.10 6.98 6.64
N LYS A 2 -9.13 6.74 7.52
CA LYS A 2 -8.11 7.72 7.90
C LYS A 2 -6.81 7.43 7.12
N LEU A 3 -6.34 8.39 6.34
CA LEU A 3 -5.09 8.29 5.58
C LEU A 3 -3.88 8.70 6.45
N PRO A 4 -2.68 8.17 6.15
CA PRO A 4 -1.45 8.63 6.80
C PRO A 4 -1.16 10.11 6.50
N TYR A 5 -0.38 10.73 7.38
CA TYR A 5 -0.04 12.16 7.28
C TYR A 5 0.66 12.46 5.94
N GLY A 6 0.20 13.50 5.24
CA GLY A 6 0.74 13.88 3.93
C GLY A 6 0.21 13.07 2.75
N ALA A 7 -0.63 12.04 2.98
CA ALA A 7 -1.31 11.32 1.91
C ALA A 7 -2.73 11.84 1.68
N ASN A 8 -3.16 11.84 0.42
CA ASN A 8 -4.51 12.18 -0.01
C ASN A 8 -5.21 10.98 -0.69
N GLU A 9 -6.46 11.17 -1.11
CA GLU A 9 -7.24 10.12 -1.77
C GLU A 9 -6.63 9.65 -3.09
N ASP A 10 -5.89 10.51 -3.80
CA ASP A 10 -5.25 10.13 -5.06
C ASP A 10 -4.05 9.23 -4.82
N ASN A 11 -3.28 9.48 -3.74
CA ASN A 11 -2.24 8.55 -3.30
C ASN A 11 -2.84 7.17 -2.96
N PHE A 12 -4.02 7.15 -2.33
CA PHE A 12 -4.72 5.90 -2.04
C PHE A 12 -5.16 5.17 -3.29
N LYS A 13 -5.84 5.85 -4.22
CA LYS A 13 -6.26 5.23 -5.50
C LYS A 13 -5.06 4.68 -6.29
N LYS A 14 -3.95 5.42 -6.28
CA LYS A 14 -2.69 5.02 -6.93
C LYS A 14 -2.12 3.76 -6.28
N CYS A 15 -1.98 3.73 -4.96
CA CYS A 15 -1.49 2.55 -4.23
C CYS A 15 -2.43 1.35 -4.42
N LYS A 16 -3.75 1.55 -4.29
CA LYS A 16 -4.78 0.51 -4.47
C LYS A 16 -4.69 -0.17 -5.85
N LYS A 17 -4.47 0.60 -6.91
CA LYS A 17 -4.27 0.08 -8.28
C LYS A 17 -3.02 -0.79 -8.41
N ILE A 18 -2.00 -0.57 -7.58
CA ILE A 18 -0.81 -1.40 -7.54
C ILE A 18 -1.09 -2.66 -6.72
N VAL A 19 -1.68 -2.53 -5.53
CA VAL A 19 -2.04 -3.66 -4.64
C VAL A 19 -2.98 -4.64 -5.32
N SER A 20 -3.94 -4.16 -6.12
CA SER A 20 -4.90 -5.01 -6.85
C SER A 20 -4.25 -5.93 -7.89
N LYS A 21 -2.97 -5.71 -8.23
CA LYS A 21 -2.21 -6.64 -9.10
C LYS A 21 -1.64 -7.85 -8.33
N PHE A 22 -1.64 -7.79 -7.00
CA PHE A 22 -1.08 -8.80 -6.11
C PHE A 22 -2.13 -9.56 -5.31
N THR A 23 -3.36 -9.03 -5.21
CA THR A 23 -4.51 -9.69 -4.58
C THR A 23 -5.81 -9.29 -5.26
N ASN A 24 -6.76 -10.22 -5.35
CA ASN A 24 -8.09 -10.02 -5.95
C ASN A 24 -9.22 -10.03 -4.90
N ASP A 25 -8.88 -10.08 -3.61
CA ASP A 25 -9.89 -10.06 -2.55
C ASP A 25 -10.24 -8.60 -2.19
N ASP A 26 -11.41 -8.15 -2.65
CA ASP A 26 -11.91 -6.78 -2.47
C ASP A 26 -11.99 -6.35 -1.00
N LYS A 27 -12.30 -7.28 -0.07
CA LYS A 27 -12.35 -6.93 1.37
C LYS A 27 -10.94 -6.68 1.93
N ASN A 28 -9.96 -7.43 1.44
CA ASN A 28 -8.57 -7.30 1.87
C ASN A 28 -7.81 -6.21 1.09
N LEU A 29 -8.36 -5.71 -0.02
CA LEU A 29 -7.68 -4.75 -0.88
C LEU A 29 -7.54 -3.37 -0.22
N ASP A 30 -8.61 -2.85 0.39
CA ASP A 30 -8.57 -1.54 1.05
C ASP A 30 -7.73 -1.57 2.33
N GLU A 31 -7.83 -2.63 3.13
CA GLU A 31 -7.00 -2.82 4.33
C GLU A 31 -5.52 -3.00 3.98
N ALA A 32 -5.18 -3.86 3.02
CA ALA A 32 -3.79 -4.02 2.59
C ALA A 32 -3.22 -2.72 2.02
N THR A 33 -4.02 -1.97 1.26
CA THR A 33 -3.61 -0.66 0.74
C THR A 33 -3.31 0.31 1.90
N LEU A 34 -4.18 0.35 2.91
CA LEU A 34 -3.97 1.16 4.11
C LEU A 34 -2.70 0.80 4.86
N GLU A 35 -2.45 -0.49 5.10
CA GLU A 35 -1.26 -0.95 5.79
C GLU A 35 0.02 -0.58 5.03
N ILE A 36 0.05 -0.84 3.72
CA ILE A 36 1.17 -0.47 2.86
C ILE A 36 1.41 1.04 2.88
N MET A 37 0.34 1.84 2.80
CA MET A 37 0.45 3.30 2.87
C MET A 37 0.95 3.77 4.24
N ASN A 38 0.50 3.16 5.35
CA ASN A 38 1.01 3.49 6.68
C ASN A 38 2.50 3.19 6.81
N ILE A 39 3.00 2.14 6.15
CA ILE A 39 4.43 1.84 6.09
C ILE A 39 5.15 2.90 5.24
N ALA A 40 4.72 3.07 3.99
CA ALA A 40 5.38 3.94 3.02
C ALA A 40 5.39 5.41 3.47
N TYR A 41 4.24 5.94 3.94
CA TYR A 41 4.05 7.34 4.31
C TYR A 41 4.32 7.64 5.78
N SER A 42 4.79 6.67 6.58
CA SER A 42 5.16 6.87 7.99
C SER A 42 6.14 8.04 8.21
N SER A 43 6.96 8.34 7.20
CA SER A 43 7.99 9.39 7.23
C SER A 43 7.60 10.67 6.47
N GLY A 44 6.38 10.74 5.90
CA GLY A 44 5.87 11.91 5.16
C GLY A 44 6.60 12.17 3.84
N GLY A 45 6.18 11.51 2.76
CA GLY A 45 6.77 11.69 1.42
C GLY A 45 5.75 11.58 0.29
N ASP A 46 6.05 12.18 -0.86
CA ASP A 46 5.35 11.91 -2.12
C ASP A 46 6.14 10.83 -2.88
N TYR A 47 5.49 9.70 -3.16
CA TYR A 47 6.17 8.52 -3.70
C TYR A 47 5.75 8.26 -5.16
N SER A 48 6.76 7.98 -5.99
CA SER A 48 6.57 7.49 -7.36
C SER A 48 5.90 6.10 -7.35
N ASP A 49 5.34 5.70 -8.49
CA ASP A 49 4.76 4.36 -8.64
C ASP A 49 5.77 3.24 -8.37
N GLU A 50 7.03 3.45 -8.75
CA GLU A 50 8.12 2.49 -8.55
C GLU A 50 8.41 2.25 -7.07
N ILE A 51 8.46 3.31 -6.25
CA ILE A 51 8.69 3.17 -4.82
C ILE A 51 7.52 2.45 -4.16
N LEU A 52 6.27 2.82 -4.50
CA LEU A 52 5.07 2.15 -3.99
C LEU A 52 5.06 0.66 -4.38
N LEU A 53 5.47 0.31 -5.59
CA LEU A 53 5.58 -1.08 -6.04
C LEU A 53 6.55 -1.89 -5.18
N GLU A 54 7.69 -1.34 -4.78
CA GLU A 54 8.65 -2.05 -3.92
C GLU A 54 8.09 -2.27 -2.50
N TYR A 55 7.36 -1.29 -1.94
CA TYR A 55 6.65 -1.50 -0.67
C TYR A 55 5.58 -2.59 -0.78
N VAL A 56 4.81 -2.61 -1.86
CA VAL A 56 3.77 -3.64 -2.09
C VAL A 56 4.42 -5.03 -2.20
N LYS A 57 5.49 -5.18 -2.99
CA LYS A 57 6.24 -6.44 -3.10
C LYS A 57 6.78 -6.89 -1.75
N ALA A 58 7.37 -5.99 -0.97
CA ALA A 58 7.91 -6.30 0.35
C ALA A 58 6.81 -6.75 1.32
N TYR A 59 5.66 -6.07 1.32
CA TYR A 59 4.50 -6.41 2.14
C TYR A 59 3.98 -7.82 1.85
N PHE A 60 3.70 -8.14 0.57
CA PHE A 60 3.21 -9.46 0.20
C PHE A 60 4.28 -10.54 0.39
N LYS A 61 5.57 -10.25 0.13
CA LYS A 61 6.66 -11.18 0.44
C LYS A 61 6.67 -11.54 1.92
N LYS A 62 6.55 -10.56 2.82
CA LYS A 62 6.49 -10.80 4.27
C LYS A 62 5.28 -11.67 4.66
N ALA A 63 4.12 -11.46 4.03
CA ALA A 63 2.92 -12.26 4.29
C ALA A 63 3.10 -13.76 3.96
N TYR A 64 3.92 -14.11 2.96
CA TYR A 64 4.23 -15.50 2.61
C TYR A 64 5.28 -16.17 3.53
N PHE A 65 5.98 -15.41 4.38
CA PHE A 65 7.09 -15.91 5.22
C PHE A 65 6.80 -15.87 6.74
N ASN A 66 5.56 -15.63 7.17
CA ASN A 66 5.19 -15.80 8.57
C ASN A 66 4.93 -17.30 8.87
N TRP A 67 5.97 -18.01 9.32
CA TRP A 67 5.91 -19.30 10.02
C TRP A 67 6.20 -19.09 11.50
#